data_AF-E2A6N0-F1
#
_entry.id   AF-E2A6N0-F1
#
_cell.length_a   1.000
_cell.length_b   1.000
_cell.length_c   1.000
_cell.angle_alpha   90.00
_cell.angle_beta   90.00
_cell.angle_gamma   90.00
#
_symmetry.space_group_name_H-M   'P 1'
#
loop_
_entity.id
_entity.type
_entity.pdbx_description
1 polymer ?
#
loop_
_entity_poly.entity_id
_entity_poly.type
_entity_poly.pdbx_seq_one_letter_code
_entity_poly.pdbx_strand_id
1 'polypeptide(L)' 'WLQACDMKKNILLKNLYNNYRVCSKHFARHMFLNNLKNRLQPHIVP' A
#
# COMPACT_ATOMS: atom_id res chain seq x y z
N TRP A 1 -4.35 2.71 4.44
CA TRP A 1 -3.22 3.09 3.56
C TRP A 1 -2.85 4.54 3.77
N LEU A 2 -3.67 5.53 3.39
CA LEU A 2 -3.31 6.95 3.58
C LEU A 2 -2.96 7.32 5.03
N GLN A 3 -3.80 6.93 5.98
CA GLN A 3 -3.55 7.17 7.40
C GLN A 3 -2.31 6.42 7.91
N ALA A 4 -2.09 5.18 7.45
CA ALA A 4 -0.94 4.37 7.86
C ALA A 4 0.38 4.85 7.24
N CYS A 5 0.31 5.53 6.10
CA CYS A 5 1.45 6.19 5.45
C CYS A 5 1.61 7.65 5.89
N ASP A 6 0.95 8.10 6.96
CA ASP A 6 0.96 9.49 7.47
C ASP A 6 0.69 10.56 6.40
N MET A 7 -0.12 10.24 5.39
CA MET A 7 -0.44 11.18 4.32
C MET A 7 -1.60 12.11 4.70
N LYS A 8 -1.49 13.38 4.26
CA LYS A 8 -2.53 14.40 4.45
C LYS A 8 -3.83 14.01 3.74
N LYS A 9 -4.97 14.35 4.34
CA LYS A 9 -6.32 14.00 3.87
C LYS A 9 -6.76 14.63 2.54
N ASN A 10 -6.08 15.67 2.04
CA ASN A 10 -6.52 16.44 0.86
C ASN A 10 -5.83 16.03 -0.45
N ILE A 11 -5.60 14.74 -0.67
CA ILE A 11 -5.01 14.24 -1.93
C ILE A 11 -6.14 13.87 -2.90
N LEU A 12 -6.10 14.47 -4.10
CA LEU A 12 -6.99 14.09 -5.20
C LEU A 12 -6.80 12.61 -5.56
N LEU A 13 -7.90 11.87 -5.71
CA LEU A 13 -7.90 10.44 -6.04
C LEU A 13 -7.05 10.12 -7.28
N LYS A 14 -7.09 10.97 -8.31
CA LYS A 14 -6.27 10.84 -9.53
C LYS A 14 -4.76 10.82 -9.24
N ASN A 15 -4.32 11.57 -8.22
CA ASN A 15 -2.92 11.62 -7.84
C ASN A 15 -2.49 10.36 -7.10
N LEU A 16 -3.39 9.72 -6.34
CA LEU A 16 -3.12 8.46 -5.61
C LEU A 16 -2.68 7.34 -6.54
N TYR A 17 -3.35 7.18 -7.68
CA TYR A 17 -3.04 6.08 -8.60
C TYR A 17 -1.77 6.31 -9.43
N ASN A 18 -1.40 7.57 -9.69
CA ASN A 18 -0.30 7.89 -10.60
C ASN A 18 1.02 8.18 -9.87
N ASN A 19 0.97 8.87 -8.72
CA ASN A 19 2.16 9.46 -8.11
C ASN A 19 2.59 8.77 -6.82
N TYR A 20 1.73 7.94 -6.23
CA TYR A 20 2.01 7.30 -4.95
C TYR A 20 2.25 5.80 -5.11
N ARG A 21 3.37 5.32 -4.58
CA ARG A 21 3.72 3.91 -4.51
C ARG A 21 4.20 3.59 -3.10
N VAL A 22 3.90 2.37 -2.63
CA VAL A 22 4.38 1.86 -1.34
C VAL A 22 5.34 0.72 -1.60
N CYS A 23 6.53 0.79 -1.02
CA CYS A 23 7.54 -0.26 -1.15
C CYS A 23 7.11 -1.52 -0.39
N SER A 24 7.52 -2.70 -0.86
CA SER A 24 7.19 -3.99 -0.24
C SER A 24 7.69 -4.14 1.20
N LYS A 25 8.68 -3.34 1.62
CA LYS A 25 9.23 -3.32 2.99
C LYS A 25 8.22 -2.91 4.07
N HIS A 26 7.14 -2.24 3.69
CA HIS A 26 6.06 -1.85 4.61
C HIS A 26 5.08 -2.99 4.90
N PHE A 27 5.26 -4.15 4.28
CA PHE A 27 4.36 -5.29 4.45
C PHE A 27 5.11 -6.50 5.02
N ALA A 28 4.50 -7.16 6.00
CA ALA A 28 5.00 -8.41 6.54
C ALA A 28 4.84 -9.55 5.51
N ARG A 29 5.66 -10.61 5.61
CA ARG A 29 5.63 -11.75 4.68
C ARG A 29 4.23 -12.38 4.55
N HIS A 30 3.51 -12.51 5.67
CA HIS A 30 2.18 -13.13 5.69
C HIS A 30 1.10 -12.27 5.02
N MET A 31 1.36 -10.99 4.75
CA MET A 31 0.40 -10.08 4.09
C MET A 31 0.34 -10.26 2.56
N PHE A 32 1.29 -11.02 2.00
CA PHE A 32 1.33 -11.34 0.58
C PHE A 32 0.58 -12.65 0.30
N LEU A 33 -0.07 -12.73 -0.86
CA LEU A 33 -0.74 -13.94 -1.36
C LEU A 33 0.25 -15.00 -1.86
N ASN A 34 1.53 -14.65 -1.99
CA ASN A 34 2.57 -15.55 -2.48
C ASN A 34 3.96 -15.18 -1.96
N ASN A 35 4.89 -16.12 -2.14
CA ASN A 35 6.29 -15.96 -1.73
C ASN A 35 7.07 -14.95 -2.59
N LEU A 36 6.60 -14.65 -3.80
CA LEU A 36 7.20 -13.67 -4.71
C LEU A 36 6.94 -12.21 -4.29
N LYS A 37 6.06 -11.99 -3.30
CA LYS A 37 5.67 -10.68 -2.77
C LYS A 37 5.15 -9.71 -3.84
N ASN A 38 4.52 -10.23 -4.89
CA ASN A 38 3.98 -9.43 -6.00
C ASN A 38 2.46 -9.21 -5.93
N ARG A 39 1.78 -9.84 -4.96
CA ARG A 39 0.34 -9.72 -4.73
C ARG A 39 0.05 -9.61 -3.23
N LEU A 40 -0.73 -8.62 -2.85
CA LEU A 40 -1.18 -8.40 -1.47
C LEU A 40 -2.55 -9.02 -1.24
N GLN A 41 -2.83 -9.44 -0.01
CA GLN A 41 -4.19 -9.84 0.38
C GLN A 41 -5.14 -8.63 0.31
N PRO A 42 -6.45 -8.80 0.04
CA PRO A 42 -7.36 -7.67 -0.19
C PRO A 42 -7.57 -6.73 1.01
N HIS A 43 -7.40 -7.22 2.24
CA HIS A 43 -7.76 -6.49 3.47
C HIS A 43 -6.57 -5.90 4.22
N ILE A 44 -5.36 -6.03 3.69
CA ILE A 44 -4.14 -5.59 4.38
C ILE A 44 -3.93 -4.08 4.25
N VAL A 45 -3.21 -3.54 5.22
CA VAL A 45 -2.81 -2.13 5.28
C VAL A 45 -1.29 -2.09 5.55
N PRO A 46 -0.52 -1.21 4.87
CA PRO A 46 0.90 -0.99 5.14
C PRO A 46 1.15 -0.38 6.52
#